data_AF-A0A914IQB6-F1
#
_entry.id   AF-A0A914IQB6-F1
#
_cell.length_a   1.000
_cell.length_b   1.000
_cell.length_c   1.000
_cell.angle_alpha   90.00
_cell.angle_beta   90.00
_cell.angle_gamma   90.00
#
_symmetry.space_group_name_H-M   'P 1'
#
loop_
_entity.id
_entity.type
_entity.pdbx_description
1 polymer ?
#
loop_
_entity_poly.entity_id
_entity_poly.type
_entity_poly.pdbx_seq_one_letter_code
_entity_poly.pdbx_strand_id
1 'polypeptide(L)'
;MISLVFLSFVACSNFLIVDGYGCKDQNNNDVDWFMAYKMPRTDDNSVQGVGQGVGFYYMDVNTQSMDPSSNDISSQNQAIAYTLKQYYDNKNSGSFAHVMYNDEEPGSKDVLEIYGNRSKFAAKAEFGHLKGVVFFDQSSGFWLIHSVPKFPAADAYSYPDSGTIYAQSILCLSLDYSQLRKIGTQLYFNHPDIYSSSVPTSFASDNPDLVKVVGGQYKTGAPYTSILTLTTKGGQSFTSFAKSADFNQDLYDKLVAPTLQTSLNVETWRRGSLISLDCSARYLVLDVQEIKVENTAEFKYTHDHSKIAVSGDSSKPYVCIGDINRMTSQYVRGGGTSSQFEEMYTEGFKPPRPGGTIRPPVDESTNQTSFQRDIDASAEPYRRTVEPEYKIQETYFYDEEIIEYERIDCTPNMCCHPYSMLRWFEMVVFFTLHWLIQITCARTTCTMILTEFGYKAYGQAFILCVIVLLAGCCSLILIAYSMNFHKARPELILGFERVYAVSGIVLMVLCGIIGSYHAATTTDEYINQLGRGISGIRPQWIAAAVIEFLTAVLFCADLYGQNRDGFPFVFSRHRKTEDHEKARQRKEEAIRQQRIRESFY
;
A
#
# COMPACT_ATOMS: atom_id res chain seq x y z
N MET A 1 77.00 -12.12 -14.26
CA MET A 1 75.84 -12.72 -14.95
C MET A 1 74.67 -12.93 -13.98
N ILE A 2 74.31 -11.90 -13.21
CA ILE A 2 73.13 -11.84 -12.33
C ILE A 2 72.78 -10.35 -12.21
N SER A 3 72.08 -9.80 -13.21
CA SER A 3 71.50 -8.44 -13.21
C SER A 3 70.82 -8.18 -14.56
N LEU A 4 69.68 -8.82 -14.86
CA LEU A 4 68.90 -8.49 -16.09
C LEU A 4 67.48 -9.08 -16.20
N VAL A 5 66.77 -9.44 -15.10
CA VAL A 5 65.42 -10.05 -15.22
C VAL A 5 64.34 -9.40 -14.35
N PHE A 6 64.60 -8.28 -13.65
CA PHE A 6 63.60 -7.65 -12.76
C PHE A 6 63.10 -6.26 -13.22
N LEU A 7 63.17 -5.94 -14.51
CA LEU A 7 62.76 -4.62 -15.01
C LEU A 7 62.03 -4.69 -16.36
N SER A 8 60.90 -5.43 -16.45
CA SER A 8 60.02 -5.38 -17.65
C SER A 8 58.53 -5.66 -17.42
N PHE A 9 58.05 -5.69 -16.17
CA PHE A 9 56.61 -5.76 -15.87
C PHE A 9 56.17 -4.56 -15.03
N VAL A 10 56.54 -3.35 -15.44
CA VAL A 10 55.62 -2.21 -15.29
C VAL A 10 54.72 -2.30 -16.52
N ALA A 11 53.78 -3.25 -16.47
CA ALA A 11 52.61 -3.13 -17.31
C ALA A 11 51.97 -1.82 -16.88
N CYS A 12 52.08 -0.84 -17.75
CA CYS A 12 51.24 0.33 -17.76
C CYS A 12 49.81 -0.20 -17.77
N SER A 13 49.23 -0.41 -16.59
CA SER A 13 47.80 -0.35 -16.39
C SER A 13 47.45 1.09 -16.74
N ASN A 14 47.35 1.37 -18.03
CA ASN A 14 46.43 2.36 -18.51
C ASN A 14 45.10 1.89 -17.93
N PHE A 15 44.75 2.41 -16.76
CA PHE A 15 43.37 2.75 -16.51
C PHE A 15 42.98 3.53 -17.75
N LEU A 16 42.29 2.86 -18.66
CA LEU A 16 41.40 3.56 -19.56
C LEU A 16 40.42 4.20 -18.58
N ILE A 17 40.70 5.44 -18.19
CA ILE A 17 39.65 6.36 -17.81
C ILE A 17 38.78 6.38 -19.06
N VAL A 18 37.72 5.60 -19.04
CA VAL A 18 36.65 5.74 -20.01
C VAL A 18 35.99 7.06 -19.63
N ASP A 19 36.56 8.17 -20.10
CA ASP A 19 35.93 9.49 -20.07
C ASP A 19 34.62 9.36 -20.84
N GLY A 20 33.55 9.07 -20.12
CA GLY A 20 32.23 8.86 -20.68
C GLY A 20 31.19 9.44 -19.74
N TYR A 21 30.22 10.15 -20.31
CA TYR A 21 29.13 10.74 -19.54
C TYR A 21 28.30 9.65 -18.86
N GLY A 22 27.87 9.90 -17.62
CA GLY A 22 27.21 8.90 -16.78
C GLY A 22 26.83 9.44 -15.40
N CYS A 23 26.33 8.57 -14.54
CA CYS A 23 26.05 8.86 -13.14
C CYS A 23 27.34 9.07 -12.34
N LYS A 24 27.29 10.01 -11.38
CA LYS A 24 28.39 10.32 -10.46
C LYS A 24 28.00 9.96 -9.03
N ASP A 25 28.97 9.46 -8.25
CA ASP A 25 28.80 9.17 -6.82
C ASP A 25 28.87 10.43 -5.95
N GLN A 26 28.77 10.26 -4.62
CA GLN A 26 28.87 11.36 -3.63
C GLN A 26 30.21 12.11 -3.66
N ASN A 27 31.24 11.55 -4.30
CA ASN A 27 32.61 12.07 -4.40
C ASN A 27 32.98 12.49 -5.83
N ASN A 28 32.01 12.57 -6.75
CA ASN A 28 32.19 12.89 -8.18
C ASN A 28 32.98 11.85 -8.99
N ASN A 29 33.06 10.59 -8.53
CA ASN A 29 33.57 9.48 -9.33
C ASN A 29 32.47 8.89 -10.20
N ASP A 30 32.84 8.26 -11.31
CA ASP A 30 31.88 7.52 -12.14
C ASP A 30 31.32 6.31 -11.41
N VAL A 31 30.00 6.14 -11.49
CA VAL A 31 29.29 5.01 -10.91
C VAL A 31 28.28 4.44 -11.90
N ASP A 32 28.07 3.12 -11.85
CA ASP A 32 27.23 2.45 -12.85
C ASP A 32 25.74 2.76 -12.70
N TRP A 33 25.28 2.81 -11.46
CA TRP A 33 23.95 3.26 -11.09
C TRP A 33 23.96 3.73 -9.65
N PHE A 34 23.03 4.62 -9.30
CA PHE A 34 22.74 4.96 -7.92
C PHE A 34 21.25 5.15 -7.69
N MET A 35 20.84 4.98 -6.44
CA MET A 35 19.51 5.30 -5.93
C MET A 35 19.66 6.33 -4.81
N ALA A 36 18.73 7.27 -4.74
CA ALA A 36 18.65 8.20 -3.63
C ALA A 36 17.22 8.34 -3.12
N TYR A 37 17.09 8.45 -1.80
CA TYR A 37 15.83 8.61 -1.10
C TYR A 37 15.89 9.83 -0.20
N LYS A 38 15.24 10.91 -0.64
CA LYS A 38 15.15 12.16 0.11
C LYS A 38 14.10 12.02 1.21
N MET A 39 14.43 12.33 2.45
CA MET A 39 13.55 12.16 3.61
C MET A 39 12.54 13.31 3.75
N PRO A 40 11.27 13.07 4.10
CA PRO A 40 10.31 14.15 4.29
C PRO A 40 10.76 15.10 5.41
N ARG A 41 10.29 16.34 5.36
CA ARG A 41 10.55 17.28 6.45
C ARG A 41 9.79 16.81 7.69
N THR A 42 10.52 16.44 8.72
CA THR A 42 9.99 15.94 9.99
C THR A 42 10.74 16.59 11.14
N ASP A 43 10.29 16.43 12.39
CA ASP A 43 11.04 16.92 13.56
C ASP A 43 12.23 16.00 13.94
N ASP A 44 12.61 15.08 13.05
CA ASP A 44 13.73 14.16 13.22
C ASP A 44 15.07 14.85 12.92
N ASN A 45 15.92 14.92 13.94
CA ASN A 45 17.28 15.48 13.87
C ASN A 45 18.36 14.39 14.00
N SER A 46 18.00 13.10 13.90
CA SER A 46 18.95 11.98 13.97
C SER A 46 19.91 11.94 12.78
N VAL A 47 19.49 12.50 11.63
CA VAL A 47 20.28 12.61 10.40
C VAL A 47 20.28 14.06 9.94
N GLN A 48 21.46 14.55 9.55
CA GLN A 48 21.64 15.92 9.06
C GLN A 48 20.71 16.21 7.87
N GLY A 49 20.07 17.38 7.87
CA GLY A 49 19.21 17.83 6.79
C GLY A 49 17.77 17.27 6.83
N VAL A 50 17.48 16.22 7.59
CA VAL A 50 16.11 15.62 7.66
C VAL A 50 15.11 16.61 8.27
N GLY A 51 15.50 17.28 9.37
CA GLY A 51 14.72 18.35 10.00
C GLY A 51 14.32 19.49 9.05
N GLN A 52 15.16 19.74 8.05
CA GLN A 52 14.98 20.78 7.04
C GLN A 52 14.37 20.23 5.74
N GLY A 53 14.17 18.92 5.63
CA GLY A 53 13.62 18.25 4.45
C GLY A 53 14.60 18.15 3.27
N VAL A 54 15.89 18.34 3.49
CA VAL A 54 16.96 18.28 2.48
C VAL A 54 17.93 17.11 2.68
N GLY A 55 17.82 16.41 3.81
CA GLY A 55 18.57 15.19 4.09
C GLY A 55 18.08 14.03 3.21
N PHE A 56 19.01 13.22 2.73
CA PHE A 56 18.70 12.08 1.88
C PHE A 56 19.66 10.91 2.11
N TYR A 57 19.14 9.72 1.86
CA TYR A 57 19.89 8.48 1.81
C TYR A 57 20.34 8.19 0.38
N TYR A 58 21.49 7.55 0.25
CA TYR A 58 22.14 7.24 -1.00
C TYR A 58 22.67 5.81 -0.98
N MET A 59 22.53 5.13 -2.12
CA MET A 59 23.08 3.81 -2.37
C MET A 59 23.57 3.75 -3.80
N ASP A 60 24.67 3.05 -4.03
CA ASP A 60 25.12 2.73 -5.38
C ASP A 60 25.64 1.29 -5.49
N VAL A 61 26.09 0.95 -6.70
CA VAL A 61 26.63 -0.38 -7.01
C VAL A 61 27.80 -0.81 -6.11
N ASN A 62 28.54 0.13 -5.53
CA ASN A 62 29.72 -0.14 -4.71
C ASN A 62 29.41 -0.21 -3.21
N THR A 63 28.49 0.62 -2.71
CA THR A 63 28.11 0.61 -1.29
C THR A 63 27.09 -0.47 -0.97
N GLN A 64 26.08 -0.62 -1.85
CA GLN A 64 24.93 -1.50 -1.70
C GLN A 64 24.13 -1.35 -0.40
N SER A 65 24.43 -0.35 0.45
CA SER A 65 23.65 0.06 1.64
C SER A 65 23.04 1.45 1.45
N MET A 66 21.86 1.68 2.05
CA MET A 66 21.26 3.02 2.11
C MET A 66 21.93 3.81 3.23
N ASP A 67 22.91 4.63 2.87
CA ASP A 67 23.65 5.44 3.83
C ASP A 67 23.21 6.91 3.77
N PRO A 68 23.13 7.62 4.92
CA PRO A 68 22.82 9.03 4.92
C PRO A 68 23.93 9.82 4.20
N SER A 69 23.55 10.68 3.25
CA SER A 69 24.51 11.57 2.59
C SER A 69 25.06 12.59 3.59
N SER A 70 26.35 12.89 3.47
CA SER A 70 27.00 13.95 4.25
C SER A 70 26.66 15.36 3.76
N ASN A 71 26.10 15.48 2.56
CA ASN A 71 25.71 16.76 1.95
C ASN A 71 24.19 16.82 1.79
N ASP A 72 23.63 18.02 1.94
CA ASP A 72 22.21 18.24 1.67
C ASP A 72 21.91 18.09 0.18
N ILE A 73 20.70 17.67 -0.18
CA ILE A 73 20.29 17.51 -1.59
C ILE A 73 20.32 18.85 -2.37
N SER A 74 20.23 19.99 -1.68
CA SER A 74 20.38 21.32 -2.28
C SER A 74 21.83 21.69 -2.61
N SER A 75 22.81 20.97 -2.06
CA SER A 75 24.24 21.18 -2.32
C SER A 75 24.60 20.83 -3.75
N GLN A 76 25.59 21.55 -4.31
CA GLN A 76 26.22 21.22 -5.59
C GLN A 76 27.28 20.12 -5.47
N ASN A 77 27.66 19.75 -4.25
CA ASN A 77 28.75 18.80 -3.96
C ASN A 77 28.23 17.41 -3.59
N GLN A 78 27.35 16.84 -4.41
CA GLN A 78 26.77 15.51 -4.19
C GLN A 78 26.36 14.85 -5.51
N ALA A 79 26.12 13.54 -5.46
CA ALA A 79 25.90 12.64 -6.61
C ALA A 79 24.96 13.18 -7.70
N ILE A 80 23.76 13.65 -7.32
CA ILE A 80 22.74 14.16 -8.25
C ILE A 80 23.22 15.46 -8.91
N ALA A 81 23.84 16.37 -8.15
CA ALA A 81 24.37 17.62 -8.69
C ALA A 81 25.55 17.37 -9.62
N TYR A 82 26.50 16.51 -9.26
CA TYR A 82 27.63 16.12 -10.11
C TYR A 82 27.18 15.46 -11.41
N THR A 83 26.16 14.60 -11.34
CA THR A 83 25.56 13.97 -12.51
C THR A 83 24.96 15.02 -13.45
N LEU A 84 24.11 15.91 -12.94
CA LEU A 84 23.47 16.95 -13.75
C LEU A 84 24.44 18.05 -14.23
N LYS A 85 25.56 18.26 -13.52
CA LYS A 85 26.62 19.22 -13.89
C LYS A 85 27.15 18.95 -15.31
N GLN A 86 27.25 17.67 -15.70
CA GLN A 86 27.67 17.28 -17.03
C GLN A 86 26.79 17.88 -18.14
N TYR A 87 25.47 17.97 -17.93
CA TYR A 87 24.57 18.67 -18.84
C TYR A 87 24.81 20.19 -18.79
N TYR A 88 24.84 20.79 -17.59
CA TYR A 88 24.95 22.26 -17.47
C TYR A 88 26.22 22.81 -18.10
N ASP A 89 27.34 22.09 -17.98
CA ASP A 89 28.62 22.46 -18.57
C ASP A 89 28.59 22.38 -20.11
N ASN A 90 27.72 21.55 -20.68
CA ASN A 90 27.70 21.22 -22.12
C ASN A 90 26.45 21.68 -22.87
N LYS A 91 25.46 22.28 -22.20
CA LYS A 91 24.13 22.62 -22.76
C LYS A 91 24.14 23.46 -24.05
N ASN A 92 25.20 24.23 -24.28
CA ASN A 92 25.35 25.11 -25.44
C ASN A 92 26.21 24.53 -26.58
N SER A 93 26.74 23.31 -26.43
CA SER A 93 27.70 22.75 -27.40
C SER A 93 27.05 22.22 -28.69
N GLY A 94 25.76 21.86 -28.65
CA GLY A 94 25.03 21.26 -29.78
C GLY A 94 25.44 19.82 -30.13
N SER A 95 26.38 19.22 -29.39
CA SER A 95 26.90 17.87 -29.64
C SER A 95 26.20 16.76 -28.87
N PHE A 96 25.33 17.12 -27.93
CA PHE A 96 24.66 16.18 -27.01
C PHE A 96 23.16 16.12 -27.29
N ALA A 97 22.61 14.93 -27.11
CA ALA A 97 21.17 14.76 -27.01
C ALA A 97 20.74 14.90 -25.55
N HIS A 98 19.71 15.71 -25.30
CA HIS A 98 19.09 15.80 -23.99
C HIS A 98 17.57 15.91 -24.08
N VAL A 99 16.89 15.35 -23.08
CA VAL A 99 15.47 15.55 -22.86
C VAL A 99 15.25 15.68 -21.36
N MET A 100 14.66 16.80 -20.95
CA MET A 100 14.22 17.05 -19.58
C MET A 100 12.71 17.15 -19.57
N TYR A 101 12.08 16.35 -18.71
CA TYR A 101 10.63 16.24 -18.64
C TYR A 101 10.15 16.23 -17.20
N ASN A 102 9.00 16.87 -16.96
CA ASN A 102 8.36 16.94 -15.66
C ASN A 102 6.92 17.46 -15.85
N ASP A 103 5.90 16.69 -15.45
CA ASP A 103 4.49 17.13 -15.54
C ASP A 103 4.15 18.34 -14.65
N GLU A 104 5.08 18.70 -13.77
CA GLU A 104 5.11 19.93 -12.99
C GLU A 104 6.43 20.67 -13.27
N GLU A 105 6.61 21.17 -14.50
CA GLU A 105 7.86 21.79 -14.97
C GLU A 105 8.42 22.89 -14.04
N PRO A 106 9.76 23.04 -13.97
CA PRO A 106 10.40 24.14 -13.24
C PRO A 106 9.94 25.51 -13.72
N GLY A 107 9.74 26.46 -12.80
CA GLY A 107 9.27 27.81 -13.12
C GLY A 107 7.77 27.92 -13.42
N SER A 108 7.04 26.81 -13.50
CA SER A 108 5.58 26.85 -13.57
C SER A 108 4.98 27.40 -12.27
N LYS A 109 3.97 28.26 -12.42
CA LYS A 109 3.16 28.71 -11.29
C LYS A 109 2.41 27.53 -10.68
N ASP A 110 2.14 27.59 -9.37
CA ASP A 110 1.46 26.52 -8.66
C ASP A 110 0.14 26.12 -9.35
N VAL A 111 -0.13 24.82 -9.36
CA VAL A 111 -1.33 24.20 -9.92
C VAL A 111 -2.61 24.84 -9.35
N LEU A 112 -2.55 25.48 -8.18
CA LEU A 112 -3.62 26.29 -7.58
C LEU A 112 -4.10 27.48 -8.44
N GLU A 113 -3.22 28.11 -9.24
CA GLU A 113 -3.65 29.12 -10.22
C GLU A 113 -4.36 28.47 -11.44
N ILE A 114 -4.17 27.17 -11.66
CA ILE A 114 -4.75 26.36 -12.73
C ILE A 114 -6.12 25.76 -12.34
N TYR A 115 -6.35 25.47 -11.06
CA TYR A 115 -7.64 24.93 -10.55
C TYR A 115 -8.84 25.86 -10.78
N GLY A 116 -8.60 27.16 -11.02
CA GLY A 116 -9.65 28.11 -11.44
C GLY A 116 -10.11 27.92 -12.89
N ASN A 117 -9.43 27.09 -13.70
CA ASN A 117 -9.72 26.93 -15.12
C ASN A 117 -9.65 25.46 -15.59
N ARG A 118 -10.80 24.78 -15.60
CA ARG A 118 -10.96 23.37 -16.00
C ARG A 118 -10.30 22.97 -17.33
N SER A 119 -10.18 23.90 -18.29
CA SER A 119 -9.57 23.62 -19.59
C SER A 119 -8.05 23.40 -19.50
N LYS A 120 -7.37 24.08 -18.58
CA LYS A 120 -5.92 23.90 -18.36
C LYS A 120 -5.60 22.62 -17.57
N PHE A 121 -6.48 22.19 -16.67
CA PHE A 121 -6.35 20.91 -15.97
C PHE A 121 -6.50 19.72 -16.94
N ALA A 122 -7.46 19.79 -17.87
CA ALA A 122 -7.64 18.77 -18.91
C ALA A 122 -6.42 18.67 -19.84
N ALA A 123 -5.78 19.80 -20.18
CA ALA A 123 -4.57 19.83 -20.98
C ALA A 123 -3.35 19.21 -20.27
N LYS A 124 -3.23 19.32 -18.94
CA LYS A 124 -2.16 18.65 -18.18
C LYS A 124 -2.39 17.17 -17.92
N ALA A 125 -3.64 16.72 -17.90
CA ALA A 125 -3.98 15.30 -17.77
C ALA A 125 -3.66 14.50 -19.05
N GLU A 126 -3.40 15.17 -20.17
CA GLU A 126 -2.98 14.56 -21.43
C GLU A 126 -1.55 13.99 -21.34
N PHE A 127 -0.67 14.66 -20.59
CA PHE A 127 0.69 14.22 -20.35
C PHE A 127 0.76 13.12 -19.29
N GLY A 128 1.75 12.26 -19.43
CA GLY A 128 2.07 11.25 -18.45
C GLY A 128 2.45 11.85 -17.09
N HIS A 129 2.34 11.03 -16.04
CA HIS A 129 2.92 11.36 -14.75
C HIS A 129 4.35 10.82 -14.75
N LEU A 130 5.33 11.63 -15.14
CA LEU A 130 6.74 11.26 -15.14
C LEU A 130 7.66 12.46 -15.11
N LYS A 131 8.85 12.23 -14.53
CA LYS A 131 9.86 13.28 -14.37
C LYS A 131 11.26 12.67 -14.50
N GLY A 132 12.15 13.37 -15.19
CA GLY A 132 13.50 12.86 -15.41
C GLY A 132 14.34 13.63 -16.40
N VAL A 133 15.57 13.14 -16.57
CA VAL A 133 16.59 13.70 -17.45
C VAL A 133 17.27 12.59 -18.22
N VAL A 134 17.32 12.74 -19.54
CA VAL A 134 18.14 11.96 -20.46
C VAL A 134 19.24 12.87 -20.96
N PHE A 135 20.50 12.45 -20.88
CA PHE A 135 21.64 13.20 -21.41
C PHE A 135 22.71 12.25 -21.96
N PHE A 136 23.03 12.40 -23.25
CA PHE A 136 23.91 11.48 -23.98
C PHE A 136 24.81 12.22 -24.97
N ASP A 137 26.05 11.75 -25.08
CA ASP A 137 26.83 11.90 -26.32
C ASP A 137 26.66 10.65 -27.22
N GLN A 138 27.51 10.51 -28.25
CA GLN A 138 27.46 9.33 -29.14
C GLN A 138 28.18 8.09 -28.58
N SER A 139 28.70 8.15 -27.36
CA SER A 139 29.39 7.05 -26.69
C SER A 139 28.59 6.52 -25.50
N SER A 140 28.22 7.40 -24.57
CA SER A 140 27.47 7.05 -23.36
C SER A 140 26.66 8.24 -22.83
N GLY A 141 25.93 7.98 -21.76
CA GLY A 141 25.13 8.99 -21.08
C GLY A 141 24.47 8.42 -19.83
N PHE A 142 23.47 9.14 -19.35
CA PHE A 142 22.67 8.70 -18.23
C PHE A 142 21.17 8.90 -18.45
N TRP A 143 20.39 8.08 -17.76
CA TRP A 143 18.97 8.31 -17.53
C TRP A 143 18.71 8.49 -16.04
N LEU A 144 18.22 9.67 -15.65
CA LEU A 144 17.83 10.02 -14.29
C LEU A 144 16.30 10.04 -14.20
N ILE A 145 15.72 9.16 -13.38
CA ILE A 145 14.28 9.05 -13.12
C ILE A 145 14.02 9.54 -11.70
N HIS A 146 13.01 10.40 -11.49
CA HIS A 146 12.73 10.93 -10.15
C HIS A 146 11.27 11.29 -9.91
N SER A 147 10.92 11.54 -8.65
CA SER A 147 9.57 11.97 -8.25
C SER A 147 9.43 13.47 -7.95
N VAL A 148 10.54 14.23 -7.94
CA VAL A 148 10.61 15.65 -7.50
C VAL A 148 9.90 16.62 -8.47
N PRO A 149 8.79 17.28 -8.08
CA PRO A 149 8.16 18.33 -8.88
C PRO A 149 9.09 19.53 -9.09
N LYS A 150 8.98 20.21 -10.22
CA LYS A 150 9.72 21.43 -10.56
C LYS A 150 11.24 21.27 -10.57
N PHE A 151 11.72 20.05 -10.83
CA PHE A 151 13.14 19.71 -10.85
C PHE A 151 13.50 18.87 -12.09
N PRO A 152 14.76 18.95 -12.57
CA PRO A 152 15.72 20.03 -12.32
C PRO A 152 15.41 21.28 -13.15
N ALA A 153 15.96 22.44 -12.78
CA ALA A 153 15.89 23.60 -13.66
C ALA A 153 16.82 23.41 -14.89
N ALA A 154 16.44 23.95 -16.06
CA ALA A 154 17.20 23.74 -17.30
C ALA A 154 18.51 24.56 -17.37
N ASP A 155 18.66 25.57 -16.53
CA ASP A 155 19.74 26.56 -16.57
C ASP A 155 20.87 26.23 -15.59
N ALA A 156 20.56 25.86 -14.36
CA ALA A 156 21.51 25.50 -13.32
C ALA A 156 20.92 24.55 -12.26
N TYR A 157 21.79 23.84 -11.56
CA TYR A 157 21.37 22.99 -10.45
C TYR A 157 20.77 23.83 -9.32
N SER A 158 19.52 23.56 -8.99
CA SER A 158 18.84 24.04 -7.80
C SER A 158 17.82 23.00 -7.36
N TYR A 159 17.72 22.78 -6.06
CA TYR A 159 16.67 21.93 -5.50
C TYR A 159 15.46 22.80 -5.14
N PRO A 160 14.25 22.48 -5.64
CA PRO A 160 13.10 23.34 -5.43
C PRO A 160 12.61 23.31 -3.98
N ASP A 161 12.19 24.45 -3.44
CA ASP A 161 11.65 24.55 -2.08
C ASP A 161 10.47 23.59 -1.85
N SER A 162 9.62 23.40 -2.87
CA SER A 162 8.50 22.44 -2.83
C SER A 162 8.95 20.98 -2.68
N GLY A 163 10.18 20.66 -3.08
CA GLY A 163 10.77 19.33 -2.92
C GLY A 163 11.15 19.00 -1.47
N THR A 164 11.23 20.00 -0.58
CA THR A 164 11.66 19.80 0.82
C THR A 164 10.58 19.13 1.67
N ILE A 165 9.31 19.29 1.32
CA ILE A 165 8.17 18.88 2.16
C ILE A 165 8.06 17.35 2.25
N TYR A 166 8.09 16.67 1.11
CA TYR A 166 7.77 15.25 1.01
C TYR A 166 8.98 14.40 0.67
N ALA A 167 8.93 13.11 1.02
CA ALA A 167 9.94 12.15 0.64
C ALA A 167 9.97 11.99 -0.89
N GLN A 168 11.13 11.73 -1.49
CA GLN A 168 11.29 11.61 -2.94
C GLN A 168 12.27 10.50 -3.30
N SER A 169 12.04 9.82 -4.42
CA SER A 169 12.95 8.83 -4.98
C SER A 169 13.67 9.37 -6.22
N ILE A 170 14.93 8.97 -6.38
CA ILE A 170 15.76 9.24 -7.56
C ILE A 170 16.51 7.95 -7.93
N LEU A 171 16.53 7.61 -9.21
CA LEU A 171 17.32 6.52 -9.79
C LEU A 171 18.15 7.07 -10.96
N CYS A 172 19.44 6.80 -10.97
CA CYS A 172 20.33 7.13 -12.09
C CYS A 172 20.94 5.86 -12.68
N LEU A 173 20.94 5.75 -14.01
CA LEU A 173 21.54 4.66 -14.76
C LEU A 173 22.61 5.18 -15.73
N SER A 174 23.86 4.73 -15.61
CA SER A 174 24.92 4.96 -16.59
C SER A 174 24.78 3.97 -17.74
N LEU A 175 24.67 4.47 -18.97
CA LEU A 175 24.26 3.66 -20.11
C LEU A 175 25.14 3.95 -21.34
N ASP A 176 25.47 2.92 -22.10
CA ASP A 176 26.05 3.10 -23.44
C ASP A 176 25.01 3.71 -24.39
N TYR A 177 25.49 4.44 -25.41
CA TYR A 177 24.64 5.06 -26.44
C TYR A 177 23.62 4.10 -27.06
N SER A 178 23.96 2.81 -27.18
CA SER A 178 23.07 1.76 -27.69
C SER A 178 21.74 1.64 -26.93
N GLN A 179 21.68 2.06 -25.67
CA GLN A 179 20.47 2.01 -24.84
C GLN A 179 19.53 3.21 -25.09
N LEU A 180 20.01 4.31 -25.68
CA LEU A 180 19.22 5.53 -25.88
C LEU A 180 17.94 5.27 -26.70
N ARG A 181 18.02 4.39 -27.70
CA ARG A 181 16.85 3.99 -28.50
C ARG A 181 15.75 3.36 -27.65
N LYS A 182 16.11 2.56 -26.64
CA LYS A 182 15.16 1.93 -25.73
C LYS A 182 14.52 2.96 -24.80
N ILE A 183 15.30 3.92 -24.30
CA ILE A 183 14.76 5.05 -23.51
C ILE A 183 13.75 5.85 -24.34
N GLY A 184 14.11 6.21 -25.58
CA GLY A 184 13.20 6.90 -26.50
C GLY A 184 11.90 6.14 -26.74
N THR A 185 11.98 4.81 -26.83
CA THR A 185 10.79 3.95 -26.91
C THR A 185 9.93 4.05 -25.66
N GLN A 186 10.50 4.00 -24.45
CA GLN A 186 9.71 4.14 -23.22
C GLN A 186 9.03 5.51 -23.12
N LEU A 187 9.76 6.58 -23.41
CA LEU A 187 9.21 7.94 -23.41
C LEU A 187 8.11 8.10 -24.47
N TYR A 188 8.22 7.43 -25.62
CA TYR A 188 7.17 7.42 -26.65
C TYR A 188 5.86 6.81 -26.15
N PHE A 189 5.91 5.79 -25.28
CA PHE A 189 4.72 5.27 -24.61
C PHE A 189 4.26 6.17 -23.47
N ASN A 190 5.17 6.80 -22.73
CA ASN A 190 4.82 7.54 -21.51
C ASN A 190 4.24 8.92 -21.75
N HIS A 191 4.45 9.53 -22.92
CA HIS A 191 3.95 10.87 -23.24
C HIS A 191 4.43 11.94 -22.24
N PRO A 192 5.75 12.15 -22.09
CA PRO A 192 6.30 13.14 -21.15
C PRO A 192 5.95 14.58 -21.50
N ASP A 193 5.77 15.42 -20.48
CA ASP A 193 5.74 16.88 -20.57
C ASP A 193 7.19 17.41 -20.62
N ILE A 194 7.66 17.80 -21.81
CA ILE A 194 9.06 18.18 -22.07
C ILE A 194 9.22 19.69 -22.01
N TYR A 195 10.07 20.18 -21.11
CA TYR A 195 10.35 21.61 -20.96
C TYR A 195 11.74 22.03 -21.47
N SER A 196 12.64 21.08 -21.74
CA SER A 196 13.94 21.35 -22.39
C SER A 196 14.41 20.13 -23.16
N SER A 197 14.79 20.30 -24.43
CA SER A 197 15.29 19.21 -25.26
C SER A 197 16.20 19.69 -26.38
N SER A 198 17.14 18.84 -26.76
CA SER A 198 17.93 18.95 -28.00
C SER A 198 18.23 17.54 -28.50
N VAL A 199 17.98 17.27 -29.78
CA VAL A 199 18.38 16.01 -30.43
C VAL A 199 19.11 16.38 -31.72
N PRO A 200 20.45 16.44 -31.71
CA PRO A 200 21.21 16.78 -32.92
C PRO A 200 20.97 15.77 -34.04
N THR A 201 21.10 16.20 -35.29
CA THR A 201 20.82 15.36 -36.48
C THR A 201 21.58 14.04 -36.48
N SER A 202 22.78 14.02 -35.89
CA SER A 202 23.60 12.80 -35.76
C SER A 202 22.97 11.71 -34.89
N PHE A 203 22.03 12.06 -34.00
CA PHE A 203 21.33 11.10 -33.13
C PHE A 203 20.04 10.58 -33.78
N ALA A 204 19.53 11.26 -34.81
CA ALA A 204 18.15 11.10 -35.27
C ALA A 204 17.87 9.73 -35.92
N SER A 205 18.81 9.21 -36.72
CA SER A 205 18.64 7.93 -37.43
C SER A 205 18.54 6.74 -36.48
N ASP A 206 19.30 6.78 -35.39
CA ASP A 206 19.41 5.65 -34.45
C ASP A 206 18.30 5.70 -33.39
N ASN A 207 17.73 6.89 -33.16
CA ASN A 207 16.76 7.17 -32.10
C ASN A 207 15.43 7.73 -32.63
N PRO A 208 14.75 7.04 -33.58
CA PRO A 208 13.57 7.59 -34.26
C PRO A 208 12.40 7.88 -33.30
N ASP A 209 12.19 7.07 -32.26
CA ASP A 209 11.12 7.32 -31.29
C ASP A 209 11.43 8.50 -30.37
N LEU A 210 12.71 8.76 -30.06
CA LEU A 210 13.11 9.96 -29.32
C LEU A 210 12.86 11.23 -30.14
N VAL A 211 13.12 11.18 -31.46
CA VAL A 211 12.81 12.28 -32.39
C VAL A 211 11.30 12.55 -32.42
N LYS A 212 10.47 11.50 -32.47
CA LYS A 212 9.01 11.64 -32.38
C LYS A 212 8.57 12.29 -31.07
N VAL A 213 9.11 11.82 -29.95
CA VAL A 213 8.83 12.34 -28.60
C VAL A 213 9.12 13.84 -28.52
N VAL A 214 10.29 14.28 -28.98
CA VAL A 214 10.65 15.71 -29.02
C VAL A 214 9.79 16.50 -30.03
N GLY A 215 9.31 15.83 -31.08
CA GLY A 215 8.36 16.39 -32.05
C GLY A 215 6.89 16.36 -31.60
N GLY A 216 6.58 15.98 -30.35
CA GLY A 216 5.21 15.93 -29.84
C GLY A 216 4.35 14.78 -30.38
N GLN A 217 4.99 13.68 -30.81
CA GLN A 217 4.32 12.48 -31.33
C GLN A 217 4.52 11.30 -30.38
N TYR A 218 3.42 10.65 -29.99
CA TYR A 218 3.41 9.63 -28.94
C TYR A 218 2.59 8.41 -29.32
N LYS A 219 2.71 7.34 -28.53
CA LYS A 219 1.97 6.10 -28.76
C LYS A 219 0.46 6.32 -28.55
N THR A 220 -0.32 6.07 -29.60
CA THR A 220 -1.77 5.95 -29.55
C THR A 220 -2.23 4.55 -29.98
N GLY A 221 -3.31 4.04 -29.40
CA GLY A 221 -3.87 2.73 -29.72
C GLY A 221 -2.99 1.56 -29.28
N ALA A 222 -3.38 0.33 -29.63
CA ALA A 222 -2.62 -0.86 -29.27
C ALA A 222 -1.25 -0.94 -29.99
N PRO A 223 -0.20 -1.54 -29.39
CA PRO A 223 -0.11 -1.97 -27.99
C PRO A 223 -0.07 -0.77 -27.03
N TYR A 224 -0.60 -0.94 -25.82
CA TYR A 224 -0.70 0.13 -24.82
C TYR A 224 0.47 0.19 -23.84
N THR A 225 1.31 -0.84 -23.82
CA THR A 225 2.43 -1.03 -22.89
C THR A 225 3.71 -1.44 -23.61
N SER A 226 4.85 -1.16 -23.00
CA SER A 226 6.18 -1.58 -23.44
C SER A 226 6.97 -2.11 -22.25
N ILE A 227 7.68 -3.23 -22.45
CA ILE A 227 8.57 -3.84 -21.45
C ILE A 227 9.91 -4.07 -22.14
N LEU A 228 10.96 -3.44 -21.64
CA LEU A 228 12.29 -3.49 -22.24
C LEU A 228 13.34 -3.69 -21.15
N THR A 229 14.37 -4.49 -21.44
CA THR A 229 15.55 -4.59 -20.59
C THR A 229 16.57 -3.53 -20.98
N LEU A 230 16.95 -2.69 -20.02
CA LEU A 230 18.10 -1.78 -20.09
C LEU A 230 19.30 -2.46 -19.45
N THR A 231 20.47 -2.27 -20.04
CA THR A 231 21.73 -2.79 -19.49
C THR A 231 22.67 -1.61 -19.27
N THR A 232 23.11 -1.41 -18.04
CA THR A 232 24.07 -0.37 -17.66
C THR A 232 25.47 -0.67 -18.22
N LYS A 233 26.37 0.31 -18.17
CA LYS A 233 27.77 0.15 -18.64
C LYS A 233 28.51 -0.96 -17.88
N GLY A 234 28.21 -1.12 -16.60
CA GLY A 234 28.71 -2.16 -15.71
C GLY A 234 28.02 -3.52 -15.88
N GLY A 235 27.04 -3.63 -16.79
CA GLY A 235 26.36 -4.88 -17.13
C GLY A 235 25.14 -5.20 -16.25
N GLN A 236 24.74 -4.32 -15.33
CA GLN A 236 23.54 -4.49 -14.53
C GLN A 236 22.29 -4.39 -15.41
N SER A 237 21.35 -5.32 -15.23
CA SER A 237 20.11 -5.34 -16.00
C SER A 237 18.95 -4.75 -15.20
N PHE A 238 18.21 -3.84 -15.85
CA PHE A 238 16.98 -3.23 -15.36
C PHE A 238 15.84 -3.56 -16.31
N THR A 239 14.71 -4.05 -15.78
CA THR A 239 13.47 -4.19 -16.56
C THR A 239 12.68 -2.91 -16.46
N SER A 240 12.59 -2.16 -17.55
CA SER A 240 11.80 -0.94 -17.64
C SER A 240 10.40 -1.26 -18.15
N PHE A 241 9.39 -0.80 -17.40
CA PHE A 241 7.98 -0.93 -17.71
C PHE A 241 7.41 0.43 -18.08
N ALA A 242 6.66 0.50 -19.18
CA ALA A 242 6.00 1.70 -19.63
C ALA A 242 4.54 1.41 -20.00
N LYS A 243 3.66 2.33 -19.64
CA LYS A 243 2.29 2.39 -20.16
C LYS A 243 2.00 3.74 -20.83
N SER A 244 1.07 3.70 -21.77
CA SER A 244 0.39 4.86 -22.34
C SER A 244 -0.92 5.14 -21.60
N ALA A 245 -1.50 6.32 -21.84
CA ALA A 245 -2.81 6.69 -21.31
C ALA A 245 -3.93 5.70 -21.70
N ASP A 246 -3.82 5.10 -22.90
CA ASP A 246 -4.79 4.13 -23.42
C ASP A 246 -4.79 2.78 -22.67
N PHE A 247 -3.78 2.51 -21.82
CA PHE A 247 -3.75 1.29 -21.01
C PHE A 247 -4.91 1.22 -20.00
N ASN A 248 -5.33 2.38 -19.47
CA ASN A 248 -6.50 2.57 -18.62
C ASN A 248 -6.62 1.60 -17.44
N GLN A 249 -5.49 1.19 -16.88
CA GLN A 249 -5.39 0.25 -15.76
C GLN A 249 -4.22 0.63 -14.84
N ASP A 250 -4.18 0.03 -13.65
CA ASP A 250 -3.06 0.19 -12.72
C ASP A 250 -1.78 -0.44 -13.29
N LEU A 251 -0.67 0.30 -13.23
CA LEU A 251 0.62 -0.15 -13.75
C LEU A 251 1.11 -1.39 -12.98
N TYR A 252 1.00 -1.37 -11.66
CA TYR A 252 1.57 -2.41 -10.81
C TYR A 252 0.72 -3.70 -10.83
N ASP A 253 -0.60 -3.59 -10.67
CA ASP A 253 -1.51 -4.73 -10.64
C ASP A 253 -1.55 -5.50 -11.97
N LYS A 254 -1.50 -4.78 -13.09
CA LYS A 254 -1.83 -5.35 -14.41
C LYS A 254 -0.63 -5.53 -15.33
N LEU A 255 0.51 -4.91 -15.01
CA LEU A 255 1.75 -5.06 -15.78
C LEU A 255 2.89 -5.59 -14.91
N VAL A 256 3.29 -4.87 -13.86
CA VAL A 256 4.55 -5.15 -13.14
C VAL A 256 4.49 -6.46 -12.34
N ALA A 257 3.55 -6.60 -11.40
CA ALA A 257 3.47 -7.78 -10.54
C ALA A 257 3.25 -9.10 -11.32
N PRO A 258 2.37 -9.14 -12.35
CA PRO A 258 2.24 -10.31 -13.22
C PRO A 258 3.50 -10.67 -14.00
N THR A 259 4.23 -9.67 -14.52
CA THR A 259 5.47 -9.91 -15.27
C THR A 259 6.60 -10.40 -14.37
N LEU A 260 6.78 -9.79 -13.20
CA LEU A 260 7.81 -10.21 -12.22
C LEU A 260 7.43 -11.50 -11.48
N GLN A 261 6.17 -11.91 -11.58
CA GLN A 261 5.63 -13.09 -10.92
C GLN A 261 5.84 -13.06 -9.40
N THR A 262 5.63 -11.88 -8.80
CA THR A 262 5.71 -11.66 -7.36
C THR A 262 4.70 -10.60 -6.92
N SER A 263 4.19 -10.75 -5.70
CA SER A 263 3.41 -9.70 -5.04
C SER A 263 4.31 -8.49 -4.75
N LEU A 264 3.75 -7.28 -4.75
CA LEU A 264 4.50 -6.04 -4.54
C LEU A 264 3.92 -5.24 -3.38
N ASN A 265 4.78 -4.65 -2.56
CA ASN A 265 4.45 -3.57 -1.65
C ASN A 265 4.82 -2.25 -2.34
N VAL A 266 3.84 -1.39 -2.60
CA VAL A 266 4.00 -0.18 -3.40
C VAL A 266 3.81 1.04 -2.51
N GLU A 267 4.86 1.83 -2.37
CA GLU A 267 4.77 3.18 -1.83
C GLU A 267 4.65 4.18 -2.99
N THR A 268 3.55 4.92 -2.98
CA THR A 268 3.29 6.02 -3.90
C THR A 268 2.40 7.06 -3.22
N TRP A 269 2.53 8.31 -3.66
CA TRP A 269 1.63 9.38 -3.25
C TRP A 269 0.16 9.06 -3.53
N ARG A 270 -0.66 9.00 -2.48
CA ARG A 270 -2.08 8.65 -2.56
C ARG A 270 -2.96 9.74 -1.92
N ARG A 271 -3.14 10.85 -2.65
CA ARG A 271 -4.11 11.91 -2.31
C ARG A 271 -5.18 12.04 -3.39
N GLY A 272 -6.11 11.09 -3.40
CA GLY A 272 -7.19 11.02 -4.37
C GLY A 272 -7.97 9.71 -4.27
N SER A 273 -8.71 9.37 -5.33
CA SER A 273 -9.46 8.12 -5.39
C SER A 273 -8.52 6.91 -5.47
N LEU A 274 -8.47 6.17 -4.36
CA LEU A 274 -7.63 5.00 -4.16
C LEU A 274 -8.01 3.83 -5.08
N ILE A 275 -7.03 2.99 -5.38
CA ILE A 275 -7.23 1.74 -6.10
C ILE A 275 -7.58 0.65 -5.07
N SER A 276 -8.69 -0.06 -5.30
CA SER A 276 -9.10 -1.17 -4.45
C SER A 276 -8.17 -2.37 -4.64
N LEU A 277 -7.85 -3.07 -3.55
CA LEU A 277 -7.06 -4.29 -3.61
C LEU A 277 -7.82 -5.39 -4.37
N ASP A 278 -7.21 -5.94 -5.43
CA ASP A 278 -7.76 -7.06 -6.19
C ASP A 278 -7.40 -8.40 -5.53
N CYS A 279 -8.20 -8.85 -4.57
CA CYS A 279 -7.98 -10.14 -3.90
C CYS A 279 -8.14 -11.37 -4.81
N SER A 280 -8.56 -11.21 -6.07
CA SER A 280 -8.60 -12.29 -7.06
C SER A 280 -7.29 -12.42 -7.83
N ALA A 281 -6.40 -11.43 -7.72
CA ALA A 281 -5.11 -11.44 -8.38
C ALA A 281 -4.20 -12.53 -7.80
N ARG A 282 -3.45 -13.20 -8.69
CA ARG A 282 -2.44 -14.19 -8.30
C ARG A 282 -1.27 -13.57 -7.54
N TYR A 283 -0.87 -12.36 -7.93
CA TYR A 283 0.17 -11.57 -7.31
C TYR A 283 -0.46 -10.30 -6.79
N LEU A 284 -0.49 -10.14 -5.47
CA LEU A 284 -1.16 -9.02 -4.82
C LEU A 284 -0.26 -7.80 -4.86
N VAL A 285 -0.84 -6.62 -5.11
CA VAL A 285 -0.15 -5.35 -4.94
C VAL A 285 -0.78 -4.63 -3.77
N LEU A 286 0.00 -4.52 -2.69
CA LEU A 286 -0.38 -3.90 -1.43
C LEU A 286 0.18 -2.48 -1.43
N ASP A 287 -0.58 -1.47 -0.97
CA ASP A 287 0.04 -0.16 -0.75
C ASP A 287 0.60 -0.08 0.66
N VAL A 288 1.84 0.39 0.76
CA VAL A 288 2.53 0.71 2.02
C VAL A 288 1.73 1.77 2.78
N GLN A 289 1.74 1.78 4.11
CA GLN A 289 1.01 2.80 4.90
C GLN A 289 1.97 3.69 5.68
N GLU A 290 3.03 3.08 6.18
CA GLU A 290 4.04 3.71 7.00
C GLU A 290 5.41 3.26 6.47
N ILE A 291 6.35 4.19 6.49
CA ILE A 291 7.72 3.99 6.01
C ILE A 291 8.65 4.27 7.17
N LYS A 292 9.66 3.40 7.33
CA LYS A 292 10.76 3.62 8.24
C LYS A 292 12.07 3.39 7.51
N VAL A 293 12.90 4.43 7.45
CA VAL A 293 14.22 4.37 6.81
C VAL A 293 15.28 4.24 7.90
N GLU A 294 15.97 3.12 7.95
CA GLU A 294 17.00 2.84 8.95
C GLU A 294 16.53 3.14 10.39
N ASN A 295 17.25 4.01 11.10
CA ASN A 295 16.99 4.38 12.50
C ASN A 295 16.14 5.65 12.65
N THR A 296 15.55 6.16 11.56
CA THR A 296 14.69 7.36 11.61
C THR A 296 13.32 7.08 12.20
N ALA A 297 12.61 8.15 12.54
CA ALA A 297 11.20 8.07 12.92
C ALA A 297 10.34 7.55 11.76
N GLU A 298 9.34 6.74 12.09
CA GLU A 298 8.34 6.27 11.12
C GLU A 298 7.45 7.42 10.67
N PHE A 299 7.13 7.46 9.37
CA PHE A 299 6.24 8.48 8.80
C PHE A 299 5.21 7.85 7.87
N LYS A 300 4.05 8.49 7.76
CA LYS A 300 2.94 8.03 6.92
C LYS A 300 3.21 8.28 5.45
N TYR A 301 2.64 7.43 4.60
CA TYR A 301 2.66 7.57 3.13
C TYR A 301 2.18 8.94 2.62
N THR A 302 1.39 9.66 3.41
CA THR A 302 0.89 11.00 3.10
C THR A 302 1.99 12.06 3.08
N HIS A 303 3.18 11.70 3.56
CA HIS A 303 4.39 12.50 3.52
C HIS A 303 5.38 12.02 2.46
N ASP A 304 4.97 11.10 1.58
CA ASP A 304 5.87 10.38 0.68
C ASP A 304 5.45 10.49 -0.80
N HIS A 305 6.22 11.24 -1.58
CA HIS A 305 6.03 11.35 -3.03
C HIS A 305 6.83 10.32 -3.82
N SER A 306 7.66 9.51 -3.16
CA SER A 306 8.42 8.45 -3.79
C SER A 306 7.48 7.49 -4.51
N LYS A 307 8.01 6.81 -5.52
CA LYS A 307 7.26 5.82 -6.31
C LYS A 307 8.09 4.56 -6.35
N ILE A 308 8.03 3.84 -5.24
CA ILE A 308 8.88 2.68 -4.99
C ILE A 308 7.99 1.47 -4.82
N ALA A 309 8.31 0.38 -5.51
CA ALA A 309 7.68 -0.91 -5.31
C ALA A 309 8.73 -1.95 -4.96
N VAL A 310 8.46 -2.72 -3.92
CA VAL A 310 9.36 -3.78 -3.46
C VAL A 310 8.64 -5.12 -3.52
N SER A 311 9.36 -6.18 -3.85
CA SER A 311 8.79 -7.52 -3.81
C SER A 311 8.41 -7.93 -2.39
N GLY A 312 7.23 -8.55 -2.26
CA GLY A 312 6.81 -9.23 -1.04
C GLY A 312 7.41 -10.63 -0.88
N ASP A 313 8.13 -11.13 -1.90
CA ASP A 313 8.83 -12.41 -1.88
C ASP A 313 10.35 -12.16 -1.83
N SER A 314 10.98 -12.50 -0.71
CA SER A 314 12.41 -12.33 -0.50
C SER A 314 13.27 -13.20 -1.43
N SER A 315 12.72 -14.25 -2.05
CA SER A 315 13.42 -15.04 -3.07
C SER A 315 13.46 -14.35 -4.44
N LYS A 316 12.67 -13.29 -4.61
CA LYS A 316 12.59 -12.44 -5.80
C LYS A 316 12.68 -10.98 -5.38
N PRO A 317 13.81 -10.50 -4.84
CA PRO A 317 13.93 -9.20 -4.21
C PRO A 317 13.98 -8.07 -5.26
N TYR A 318 12.87 -7.88 -5.98
CA TYR A 318 12.75 -6.81 -6.95
C TYR A 318 12.51 -5.49 -6.24
N VAL A 319 13.21 -4.46 -6.69
CA VAL A 319 12.97 -3.06 -6.35
C VAL A 319 12.63 -2.33 -7.64
N CYS A 320 11.54 -1.59 -7.64
CA CYS A 320 11.11 -0.78 -8.78
C CYS A 320 11.04 0.67 -8.35
N ILE A 321 11.70 1.57 -9.07
CA ILE A 321 11.62 3.02 -8.87
C ILE A 321 11.03 3.62 -10.15
N GLY A 322 10.05 4.51 -10.01
CA GLY A 322 9.33 5.00 -11.18
C GLY A 322 8.63 6.33 -11.00
N ASP A 323 7.58 6.48 -11.80
CA ASP A 323 6.97 7.76 -12.13
C ASP A 323 5.49 7.86 -11.73
N ILE A 324 4.79 6.72 -11.64
CA ILE A 324 3.33 6.66 -11.54
C ILE A 324 2.86 6.41 -10.11
N ASN A 325 1.91 7.24 -9.65
CA ASN A 325 1.21 6.99 -8.40
C ASN A 325 0.15 5.89 -8.56
N ARG A 326 -0.14 5.16 -7.49
CA ARG A 326 -1.21 4.16 -7.45
C ARG A 326 -2.55 4.79 -7.07
N MET A 327 -3.13 5.57 -7.99
CA MET A 327 -4.47 6.17 -7.88
C MET A 327 -5.26 5.99 -9.17
N THR A 328 -6.60 5.91 -9.08
CA THR A 328 -7.47 5.72 -10.26
C THR A 328 -7.35 6.84 -11.29
N SER A 329 -7.03 8.07 -10.86
CA SER A 329 -6.72 9.19 -11.76
C SER A 329 -5.52 8.95 -12.67
N GLN A 330 -4.63 8.01 -12.33
CA GLN A 330 -3.45 7.65 -13.11
C GLN A 330 -3.72 6.54 -14.13
N TYR A 331 -4.94 5.98 -14.21
CA TYR A 331 -5.26 4.97 -15.23
C TYR A 331 -5.10 5.51 -16.65
N VAL A 332 -5.50 6.76 -16.84
CA VAL A 332 -5.52 7.46 -18.13
C VAL A 332 -4.29 8.34 -18.36
N ARG A 333 -3.18 8.08 -17.65
CA ARG A 333 -1.91 8.81 -17.82
C ARG A 333 -0.80 7.84 -18.18
N GLY A 334 0.07 8.25 -19.09
CA GLY A 334 1.29 7.50 -19.39
C GLY A 334 2.32 7.61 -18.26
N GLY A 335 3.24 6.65 -18.19
CA GLY A 335 4.33 6.63 -17.21
C GLY A 335 4.86 5.22 -16.98
N GLY A 336 5.88 5.08 -16.14
CA GLY A 336 6.60 3.81 -16.01
C GLY A 336 7.26 3.58 -14.66
N THR A 337 7.98 2.46 -14.58
CA THR A 337 8.88 2.12 -13.48
C THR A 337 10.00 1.23 -13.99
N SER A 338 11.20 1.39 -13.44
CA SER A 338 12.36 0.56 -13.74
C SER A 338 12.65 -0.36 -12.55
N SER A 339 12.72 -1.65 -12.81
CA SER A 339 12.91 -2.71 -11.82
C SER A 339 14.27 -3.36 -11.93
N GLN A 340 14.91 -3.59 -10.78
CA GLN A 340 16.14 -4.34 -10.63
C GLN A 340 15.92 -5.49 -9.65
N PHE A 341 16.61 -6.60 -9.87
CA PHE A 341 16.73 -7.67 -8.88
C PHE A 341 17.87 -7.29 -7.91
N GLU A 342 17.55 -6.97 -6.67
CA GLU A 342 18.52 -6.49 -5.67
C GLU A 342 18.17 -7.04 -4.28
N GLU A 343 19.02 -7.88 -3.70
CA GLU A 343 18.76 -8.61 -2.44
C GLU A 343 18.57 -7.71 -1.19
N MET A 344 18.89 -6.41 -1.25
CA MET A 344 19.14 -5.62 -0.03
C MET A 344 18.04 -4.63 0.40
N TYR A 345 16.92 -4.49 -0.32
CA TYR A 345 15.96 -3.40 -0.07
C TYR A 345 14.72 -3.76 0.78
N THR A 346 14.63 -4.99 1.31
CA THR A 346 13.38 -5.49 1.91
C THR A 346 13.13 -5.11 3.38
N GLU A 347 14.08 -4.48 4.09
CA GLU A 347 13.94 -4.26 5.54
C GLU A 347 13.26 -2.95 5.97
N GLY A 348 13.27 -1.90 5.12
CA GLY A 348 12.69 -0.58 5.41
C GLY A 348 11.22 -0.39 4.95
N PHE A 349 10.78 -1.16 3.96
CA PHE A 349 9.41 -1.12 3.43
C PHE A 349 8.59 -2.28 3.99
N LYS A 350 8.49 -2.32 5.31
CA LYS A 350 7.73 -3.36 6.01
C LYS A 350 6.23 -3.08 5.84
N PRO A 351 5.41 -4.06 5.43
CA PRO A 351 3.97 -3.93 5.57
C PRO A 351 3.60 -3.82 7.07
N PRO A 352 2.44 -3.25 7.41
CA PRO A 352 1.97 -3.23 8.80
C PRO A 352 1.96 -4.65 9.37
N ARG A 353 2.43 -4.80 10.61
CA ARG A 353 2.38 -6.10 11.31
C ARG A 353 0.91 -6.50 11.44
N PRO A 354 0.54 -7.76 11.18
CA PRO A 354 -0.79 -8.25 11.52
C PRO A 354 -1.05 -7.96 13.00
N GLY A 355 -2.12 -7.23 13.29
CA GLY A 355 -2.58 -6.94 14.64
C GLY A 355 -2.94 -8.23 15.37
N GLY A 356 -1.93 -8.83 16.02
CA GLY A 356 -2.05 -10.08 16.75
C GLY A 356 -0.83 -10.24 17.64
N THR A 357 -0.96 -9.84 18.91
CA THR A 357 0.00 -10.16 19.95
C THR A 357 0.09 -11.68 20.10
N ILE A 358 1.02 -12.31 19.39
CA ILE A 358 1.64 -13.55 19.86
C ILE A 358 2.91 -13.09 20.57
N ARG A 359 2.82 -12.90 21.89
CA ARG A 359 4.03 -12.78 22.71
C ARG A 359 4.78 -14.11 22.60
N PRO A 360 6.06 -14.14 22.17
CA PRO A 360 6.89 -15.28 22.50
C PRO A 360 7.01 -15.38 24.03
N PRO A 361 7.25 -16.59 24.60
CA PRO A 361 7.39 -16.75 26.04
C PRO A 361 8.48 -15.83 26.55
N VAL A 362 8.12 -14.98 27.52
CA VAL A 362 9.07 -14.12 28.24
C VAL A 362 9.94 -15.05 29.08
N ASP A 363 11.23 -15.08 28.78
CA ASP A 363 12.22 -15.66 29.68
C ASP A 363 12.40 -14.71 30.86
N GLU A 364 11.98 -15.16 32.04
CA GLU A 364 12.25 -14.48 33.30
C GLU A 364 13.74 -14.53 33.58
N SER A 365 14.44 -13.40 33.51
CA SER A 365 15.45 -13.09 34.52
C SER A 365 15.90 -11.63 34.54
N THR A 366 15.98 -11.12 35.76
CA THR A 366 16.69 -9.92 36.25
C THR A 366 15.98 -8.57 36.24
N ASN A 367 15.32 -8.28 37.39
CA ASN A 367 15.65 -7.20 38.34
C ASN A 367 16.58 -6.09 37.79
N GLN A 368 16.37 -4.79 38.02
CA GLN A 368 15.85 -4.12 39.21
C GLN A 368 15.69 -2.61 38.89
N THR A 369 14.62 -1.98 39.42
CA THR A 369 14.53 -0.65 40.07
C THR A 369 15.41 0.52 39.54
N SER A 370 14.91 1.73 39.28
CA SER A 370 14.43 2.67 40.33
C SER A 370 14.03 4.06 39.77
N PHE A 371 12.99 4.66 40.39
CA PHE A 371 12.78 6.10 40.69
C PHE A 371 12.56 7.10 39.52
N GLN A 372 11.43 7.79 39.31
CA GLN A 372 10.50 8.62 40.15
C GLN A 372 10.88 10.12 40.23
N ARG A 373 10.05 10.98 39.58
CA ARG A 373 9.59 12.36 39.91
C ARG A 373 10.66 13.45 40.27
N ASP A 374 10.48 14.77 40.19
CA ASP A 374 9.40 15.80 40.15
C ASP A 374 9.97 16.97 39.28
N ILE A 375 9.25 17.76 38.46
CA ILE A 375 8.27 18.85 38.69
C ILE A 375 8.72 20.00 39.65
N ASP A 376 8.43 21.23 39.17
CA ASP A 376 8.48 22.56 39.79
C ASP A 376 9.83 23.28 39.84
N ALA A 377 9.95 24.60 39.69
CA ALA A 377 9.11 25.70 39.21
C ALA A 377 10.00 26.95 39.25
N SER A 378 9.80 27.94 38.36
CA SER A 378 9.89 29.37 38.70
C SER A 378 9.69 30.24 37.47
N ALA A 379 8.66 31.06 37.54
CA ALA A 379 8.40 32.16 36.63
C ALA A 379 8.85 33.46 37.33
N GLU A 380 9.46 34.38 36.57
CA GLU A 380 9.31 35.82 36.77
C GLU A 380 9.72 36.59 35.48
N PRO A 381 9.25 37.85 35.32
CA PRO A 381 8.80 38.36 34.03
C PRO A 381 9.80 39.33 33.37
N TYR A 382 9.94 39.28 32.04
CA TYR A 382 10.70 40.29 31.30
C TYR A 382 9.84 41.14 30.36
N ARG A 383 10.24 42.41 30.33
CA ARG A 383 9.54 43.60 29.89
C ARG A 383 9.73 43.79 28.38
N ARG A 384 8.65 44.29 27.77
CA ARG A 384 8.45 44.64 26.36
C ARG A 384 9.58 45.53 25.79
N THR A 385 10.29 45.06 24.77
CA THR A 385 10.99 45.88 23.77
C THR A 385 10.30 45.66 22.42
N VAL A 386 10.02 46.77 21.75
CA VAL A 386 9.36 46.88 20.44
C VAL A 386 10.46 46.97 19.39
N GLU A 387 10.43 46.12 18.36
CA GLU A 387 11.06 46.32 17.04
C GLU A 387 10.52 45.26 16.05
N PRO A 388 10.68 45.44 14.71
CA PRO A 388 9.55 45.64 13.81
C PRO A 388 8.97 44.36 13.17
N GLU A 389 7.76 44.56 12.67
CA GLU A 389 6.85 43.68 11.95
C GLU A 389 7.51 42.87 10.81
N TYR A 390 7.92 41.63 11.09
CA TYR A 390 8.16 40.62 10.05
C TYR A 390 6.83 39.88 9.82
N LYS A 391 6.12 40.25 8.74
CA LYS A 391 4.94 39.50 8.27
C LYS A 391 5.40 38.12 7.81
N ILE A 392 5.37 37.15 8.73
CA ILE A 392 5.38 35.73 8.41
C ILE A 392 4.02 35.46 7.75
N GLN A 393 4.05 35.29 6.43
CA GLN A 393 2.91 34.83 5.67
C GLN A 393 2.79 33.31 5.94
N GLU A 394 2.16 32.96 7.06
CA GLU A 394 1.79 31.58 7.41
C GLU A 394 0.78 31.08 6.37
N THR A 395 1.26 30.33 5.38
CA THR A 395 0.42 29.64 4.40
C THR A 395 0.06 28.24 4.89
N TYR A 396 -1.13 28.16 5.48
CA TYR A 396 -2.11 27.07 5.49
C TYR A 396 -1.61 25.60 5.37
N PHE A 397 -1.59 24.91 6.50
CA PHE A 397 -1.76 23.45 6.54
C PHE A 397 -3.22 23.11 6.20
N TYR A 398 -3.45 22.54 5.02
CA TYR A 398 -4.69 21.81 4.75
C TYR A 398 -4.56 20.42 5.35
N ASP A 399 -5.00 20.26 6.60
CA ASP A 399 -5.49 18.97 7.09
C ASP A 399 -6.80 18.66 6.34
N GLU A 400 -6.69 18.21 5.08
CA GLU A 400 -7.79 17.49 4.46
C GLU A 400 -7.95 16.18 5.22
N GLU A 401 -9.13 15.97 5.82
CA GLU A 401 -9.54 14.74 6.49
C GLU A 401 -9.32 13.53 5.56
N ILE A 402 -8.15 12.90 5.66
CA ILE A 402 -7.90 11.62 5.04
C ILE A 402 -8.75 10.62 5.79
N ILE A 403 -9.78 10.11 5.12
CA ILE A 403 -10.52 8.97 5.63
C ILE A 403 -9.56 7.78 5.59
N GLU A 404 -8.97 7.51 6.74
CA GLU A 404 -8.09 6.35 6.96
C GLU A 404 -8.99 5.10 6.91
N TYR A 405 -9.07 4.49 5.73
CA TYR A 405 -9.70 3.20 5.56
C TYR A 405 -8.66 2.14 5.92
N GLU A 406 -8.80 1.53 7.10
CA GLU A 406 -8.04 0.33 7.42
C GLU A 406 -8.45 -0.76 6.42
N ARG A 407 -7.48 -1.25 5.64
CA ARG A 407 -7.76 -1.99 4.41
C ARG A 407 -8.10 -3.44 4.70
N ILE A 408 -9.07 -3.95 3.95
CA ILE A 408 -9.48 -5.35 3.88
C ILE A 408 -8.26 -6.21 3.53
N ASP A 409 -7.67 -6.86 4.53
CA ASP A 409 -6.66 -7.90 4.29
C ASP A 409 -7.30 -9.02 3.46
N CYS A 410 -6.64 -9.42 2.37
CA CYS A 410 -6.98 -10.65 1.67
C CYS A 410 -6.61 -11.84 2.57
N THR A 411 -7.30 -12.05 3.70
CA THR A 411 -7.10 -13.16 4.63
C THR A 411 -7.12 -14.49 3.85
N PRO A 412 -5.98 -15.17 3.70
CA PRO A 412 -5.97 -16.52 3.17
C PRO A 412 -6.63 -17.44 4.20
N ASN A 413 -7.29 -18.51 3.72
CA ASN A 413 -7.83 -19.57 4.57
C ASN A 413 -8.95 -19.15 5.55
N MET A 414 -9.89 -18.34 5.07
CA MET A 414 -11.13 -17.92 5.78
C MET A 414 -11.91 -19.08 6.43
N CYS A 415 -11.82 -20.30 5.88
CA CYS A 415 -12.43 -21.48 6.48
C CYS A 415 -11.96 -21.75 7.91
N CYS A 416 -10.71 -21.36 8.25
CA CYS A 416 -10.10 -21.51 9.57
C CYS A 416 -10.21 -20.26 10.46
N HIS A 417 -10.87 -19.20 10.00
CA HIS A 417 -11.12 -18.02 10.82
C HIS A 417 -11.95 -18.40 12.07
N PRO A 418 -11.71 -17.81 13.26
CA PRO A 418 -12.42 -18.19 14.50
C PRO A 418 -13.95 -18.22 14.37
N TYR A 419 -14.52 -17.30 13.58
CA TYR A 419 -15.97 -17.26 13.35
C TYR A 419 -16.44 -18.24 12.26
N SER A 420 -15.61 -18.58 11.28
CA SER A 420 -15.89 -19.72 10.40
C SER A 420 -15.85 -21.03 11.19
N MET A 421 -14.90 -21.17 12.12
CA MET A 421 -14.83 -22.29 13.07
C MET A 421 -16.07 -22.34 13.98
N LEU A 422 -16.60 -21.19 14.41
CA LEU A 422 -17.88 -21.11 15.12
C LEU A 422 -19.04 -21.65 14.27
N ARG A 423 -19.11 -21.31 12.98
CA ARG A 423 -20.12 -21.88 12.05
C ARG A 423 -19.94 -23.38 11.84
N TRP A 424 -18.71 -23.87 11.77
CA TRP A 424 -18.44 -25.32 11.75
C TRP A 424 -18.92 -26.01 13.04
N PHE A 425 -18.72 -25.38 14.20
CA PHE A 425 -19.23 -25.88 15.47
C PHE A 425 -20.77 -25.91 15.49
N GLU A 426 -21.44 -24.85 15.03
CA GLU A 426 -22.91 -24.81 14.88
C GLU A 426 -23.42 -25.96 13.99
N MET A 427 -22.75 -26.24 12.86
CA MET A 427 -23.10 -27.38 12.00
C MET A 427 -23.02 -28.73 12.73
N VAL A 428 -22.01 -28.93 13.57
CA VAL A 428 -21.89 -30.15 14.40
C VAL A 428 -23.01 -30.24 15.43
N VAL A 429 -23.39 -29.10 16.03
CA VAL A 429 -24.51 -29.03 16.98
C VAL A 429 -25.83 -29.37 16.29
N PHE A 430 -26.11 -28.79 15.11
CA PHE A 430 -27.31 -29.10 14.34
C PHE A 430 -27.38 -30.55 13.91
N PHE A 431 -26.25 -31.14 13.48
CA PHE A 431 -26.18 -32.57 13.18
C PHE A 431 -26.51 -33.43 14.41
N THR A 432 -25.98 -33.04 15.57
CA THR A 432 -26.24 -33.73 16.85
C THR A 432 -27.71 -33.64 17.25
N LEU A 433 -28.32 -32.46 17.16
CA LEU A 433 -29.74 -32.23 17.43
C LEU A 433 -30.62 -33.05 16.46
N HIS A 434 -30.29 -33.02 15.17
CA HIS A 434 -31.00 -33.80 14.16
C HIS A 434 -30.97 -35.30 14.48
N TRP A 435 -29.81 -35.82 14.89
CA TRP A 435 -29.65 -37.21 15.29
C TRP A 435 -30.41 -37.57 16.57
N LEU A 436 -30.44 -36.67 17.56
CA LEU A 436 -31.19 -36.85 18.81
C LEU A 436 -32.70 -36.85 18.60
N ILE A 437 -33.19 -36.07 17.64
CA ILE A 437 -34.63 -35.89 17.40
C ILE A 437 -35.17 -36.91 16.39
N GLN A 438 -34.43 -37.20 15.31
CA GLN A 438 -34.92 -38.09 14.25
C GLN A 438 -34.82 -39.57 14.58
N ILE A 439 -33.73 -40.00 15.24
CA ILE A 439 -33.41 -41.42 15.34
C ILE A 439 -33.88 -41.95 16.69
N THR A 440 -34.93 -42.77 16.61
CA THR A 440 -35.44 -43.57 17.72
C THR A 440 -34.96 -45.01 17.55
N CYS A 441 -34.45 -45.63 18.61
CA CYS A 441 -33.97 -47.01 18.57
C CYS A 441 -34.59 -47.84 19.67
N ALA A 442 -35.38 -48.84 19.30
CA ALA A 442 -35.79 -49.91 20.19
C ALA A 442 -34.61 -50.88 20.46
N ARG A 443 -34.81 -51.89 21.32
CA ARG A 443 -33.75 -52.87 21.69
C ARG A 443 -33.09 -53.58 20.52
N THR A 444 -33.73 -53.67 19.35
CA THR A 444 -33.24 -54.44 18.19
C THR A 444 -33.31 -53.69 16.86
N THR A 445 -33.96 -52.53 16.77
CA THR A 445 -34.20 -51.81 15.51
C THR A 445 -34.25 -50.29 15.72
N CYS A 446 -33.64 -49.52 14.82
CA CYS A 446 -33.75 -48.07 14.76
C CYS A 446 -34.64 -47.63 13.61
N THR A 447 -35.45 -46.61 13.84
CA THR A 447 -36.41 -46.05 12.87
C THR A 447 -36.53 -44.53 13.05
N MET A 448 -37.02 -43.86 12.02
CA MET A 448 -37.23 -42.41 12.05
C MET A 448 -38.52 -42.08 12.81
N ILE A 449 -38.44 -41.06 13.67
CA ILE A 449 -39.56 -40.61 14.52
C ILE A 449 -40.83 -40.28 13.71
N LEU A 450 -40.68 -39.74 12.50
CA LEU A 450 -41.81 -39.37 11.64
C LEU A 450 -42.57 -40.59 11.07
N THR A 451 -41.90 -41.74 10.99
CA THR A 451 -42.48 -42.99 10.50
C THR A 451 -43.35 -43.66 11.57
N GLU A 452 -42.95 -43.56 12.85
CA GLU A 452 -43.62 -44.25 13.96
C GLU A 452 -44.68 -43.39 14.66
N PHE A 453 -44.43 -42.09 14.84
CA PHE A 453 -45.25 -41.24 15.70
C PHE A 453 -46.35 -40.47 14.96
N GLY A 454 -46.31 -40.42 13.62
CA GLY A 454 -47.31 -39.77 12.77
C GLY A 454 -47.73 -38.39 13.29
N TYR A 455 -49.02 -38.20 13.54
CA TYR A 455 -49.60 -36.93 14.03
C TYR A 455 -49.26 -36.58 15.49
N LYS A 456 -48.72 -37.51 16.28
CA LYS A 456 -48.32 -37.24 17.67
C LYS A 456 -46.95 -36.56 17.78
N ALA A 457 -46.17 -36.53 16.69
CA ALA A 457 -44.83 -35.93 16.63
C ALA A 457 -44.76 -34.64 15.80
N TYR A 458 -45.88 -33.96 15.51
CA TYR A 458 -45.86 -32.72 14.73
C TYR A 458 -44.93 -31.63 15.31
N GLY A 459 -44.84 -31.52 16.65
CA GLY A 459 -43.88 -30.60 17.26
C GLY A 459 -42.43 -30.97 17.01
N GLN A 460 -42.10 -32.26 16.97
CA GLN A 460 -40.75 -32.74 16.62
C GLN A 460 -40.46 -32.55 15.13
N ALA A 461 -41.45 -32.72 14.25
CA ALA A 461 -41.33 -32.39 12.83
C ALA A 461 -41.02 -30.90 12.61
N PHE A 462 -41.70 -30.02 13.35
CA PHE A 462 -41.45 -28.58 13.31
C PHE A 462 -40.03 -28.23 13.75
N ILE A 463 -39.57 -28.77 14.87
CA ILE A 463 -38.19 -28.57 15.36
C ILE A 463 -37.16 -29.03 14.32
N LEU A 464 -37.38 -30.19 13.69
CA LEU A 464 -36.51 -30.69 12.62
C LEU A 464 -36.46 -29.76 11.41
N CYS A 465 -37.60 -29.22 10.99
CA CYS A 465 -37.65 -28.23 9.90
C CYS A 465 -36.84 -26.97 10.24
N VAL A 466 -36.95 -26.49 11.47
CA VAL A 466 -36.16 -25.33 11.96
C VAL A 466 -34.67 -25.64 11.95
N ILE A 467 -34.25 -26.80 12.46
CA ILE A 467 -32.82 -27.19 12.48
C ILE A 467 -32.25 -27.30 11.06
N VAL A 468 -33.00 -27.90 10.13
CA VAL A 468 -32.56 -28.01 8.72
C VAL A 468 -32.46 -26.63 8.06
N LEU A 469 -33.40 -25.73 8.34
CA LEU A 469 -33.37 -24.36 7.83
C LEU A 469 -32.12 -23.62 8.34
N LEU A 470 -31.85 -23.67 9.65
CA LEU A 470 -30.68 -23.02 10.26
C LEU A 470 -29.37 -23.64 9.75
N ALA A 471 -29.29 -24.97 9.62
CA ALA A 471 -28.13 -25.64 9.03
C ALA A 471 -27.91 -25.24 7.55
N GLY A 472 -28.99 -25.05 6.79
CA GLY A 472 -28.93 -24.54 5.42
C GLY A 472 -28.37 -23.12 5.36
N CYS A 473 -28.86 -22.20 6.20
CA CYS A 473 -28.33 -20.84 6.31
C CYS A 473 -26.85 -20.83 6.72
N CYS A 474 -26.48 -21.64 7.72
CA CYS A 474 -25.11 -21.79 8.17
C CYS A 474 -24.18 -22.29 7.05
N SER A 475 -24.64 -23.26 6.25
CA SER A 475 -23.91 -23.78 5.09
C SER A 475 -23.70 -22.71 4.02
N LEU A 476 -24.71 -21.88 3.76
CA LEU A 476 -24.59 -20.76 2.81
C LEU A 476 -23.57 -19.71 3.29
N ILE A 477 -23.51 -19.42 4.59
CA ILE A 477 -22.50 -18.53 5.17
C ILE A 477 -21.09 -19.11 4.97
N LEU A 478 -20.90 -20.40 5.27
CA LEU A 478 -19.61 -21.08 5.07
C LEU A 478 -19.17 -21.11 3.61
N ILE A 479 -20.09 -21.34 2.67
CA ILE A 479 -19.81 -21.27 1.23
C ILE A 479 -19.46 -19.84 0.81
N ALA A 480 -20.20 -18.84 1.30
CA ALA A 480 -19.90 -17.46 1.01
C ALA A 480 -18.53 -17.02 1.58
N TYR A 481 -18.11 -17.57 2.71
CA TYR A 481 -16.75 -17.41 3.23
C TYR A 481 -15.69 -18.11 2.37
N SER A 482 -15.92 -19.35 1.92
CA SER A 482 -14.98 -20.06 1.05
C SER A 482 -14.83 -19.40 -0.33
N MET A 483 -15.89 -18.77 -0.83
CA MET A 483 -15.91 -18.01 -2.07
C MET A 483 -15.47 -16.54 -1.89
N ASN A 484 -15.02 -16.11 -0.71
CA ASN A 484 -14.64 -14.74 -0.40
C ASN A 484 -15.73 -13.67 -0.66
N PHE A 485 -17.02 -14.03 -0.62
CA PHE A 485 -18.15 -13.12 -0.86
C PHE A 485 -18.22 -11.96 0.15
N HIS A 486 -17.72 -12.16 1.36
CA HIS A 486 -17.57 -11.11 2.36
C HIS A 486 -16.70 -9.93 1.89
N LYS A 487 -15.79 -10.14 0.93
CA LYS A 487 -14.99 -9.07 0.32
C LYS A 487 -15.69 -8.41 -0.87
N ALA A 488 -16.36 -9.22 -1.71
CA ALA A 488 -17.03 -8.72 -2.90
C ALA A 488 -18.29 -7.90 -2.58
N ARG A 489 -19.06 -8.32 -1.57
CA ARG A 489 -20.33 -7.72 -1.15
C ARG A 489 -20.51 -7.82 0.38
N PRO A 490 -19.70 -7.09 1.18
CA PRO A 490 -19.73 -7.17 2.64
C PRO A 490 -21.12 -6.89 3.23
N GLU A 491 -21.83 -5.90 2.69
CA GLU A 491 -23.17 -5.52 3.14
C GLU A 491 -24.19 -6.66 3.06
N LEU A 492 -24.08 -7.53 2.04
CA LEU A 492 -25.02 -8.63 1.85
C LEU A 492 -24.74 -9.78 2.82
N ILE A 493 -23.47 -10.16 2.97
CA ILE A 493 -23.13 -11.28 3.86
C ILE A 493 -23.37 -10.89 5.32
N LEU A 494 -23.05 -9.64 5.70
CA LEU A 494 -23.23 -9.14 7.05
C LEU A 494 -24.70 -8.98 7.41
N GLY A 495 -25.50 -8.48 6.46
CA GLY A 495 -26.95 -8.47 6.61
C GLY A 495 -27.50 -9.88 6.83
N PHE A 496 -27.03 -10.85 6.05
CA PHE A 496 -27.46 -12.23 6.16
C PHE A 496 -27.07 -12.88 7.49
N GLU A 497 -25.83 -12.69 7.96
CA GLU A 497 -25.37 -13.21 9.25
C GLU A 497 -26.11 -12.61 10.45
N ARG A 498 -26.42 -11.30 10.41
CA ARG A 498 -27.23 -10.66 11.46
C ARG A 498 -28.63 -11.23 11.51
N VAL A 499 -29.27 -11.42 10.35
CA VAL A 499 -30.60 -12.03 10.28
C VAL A 499 -30.54 -13.48 10.76
N TYR A 500 -29.52 -14.23 10.38
CA TYR A 500 -29.28 -15.60 10.84
C TYR A 500 -29.12 -15.67 12.36
N ALA A 501 -28.30 -14.80 12.97
CA ALA A 501 -28.10 -14.78 14.42
C ALA A 501 -29.39 -14.41 15.17
N VAL A 502 -30.09 -13.35 14.76
CA VAL A 502 -31.34 -12.91 15.43
C VAL A 502 -32.44 -13.96 15.29
N SER A 503 -32.63 -14.51 14.08
CA SER A 503 -33.62 -15.56 13.87
C SER A 503 -33.25 -16.85 14.60
N GLY A 504 -31.96 -17.20 14.68
CA GLY A 504 -31.44 -18.33 15.44
C GLY A 504 -31.79 -18.25 16.93
N ILE A 505 -31.62 -17.10 17.57
CA ILE A 505 -32.02 -16.90 18.99
C ILE A 505 -33.50 -17.22 19.18
N VAL A 506 -34.37 -16.61 18.37
CA VAL A 506 -35.83 -16.77 18.50
C VAL A 506 -36.25 -18.22 18.24
N LEU A 507 -35.76 -18.79 17.14
CA LEU A 507 -36.13 -20.13 16.71
C LEU A 507 -35.64 -21.21 17.67
N MET A 508 -34.40 -21.11 18.19
CA MET A 508 -33.85 -22.09 19.12
C MET A 508 -34.53 -22.04 20.50
N VAL A 509 -34.93 -20.86 20.98
CA VAL A 509 -35.74 -20.74 22.20
C VAL A 509 -37.12 -21.39 22.01
N LEU A 510 -37.78 -21.15 20.86
CA LEU A 510 -39.06 -21.77 20.55
C LEU A 510 -38.95 -23.30 20.46
N CYS A 511 -37.91 -23.82 19.81
CA CYS A 511 -37.62 -25.25 19.77
C CYS A 511 -37.44 -25.81 21.19
N GLY A 512 -36.62 -25.17 22.03
CA GLY A 512 -36.37 -25.59 23.42
C GLY A 512 -37.66 -25.66 24.26
N ILE A 513 -38.57 -24.70 24.09
CA ILE A 513 -39.88 -24.69 24.77
C ILE A 513 -40.75 -25.85 24.28
N ILE A 514 -40.86 -26.03 22.96
CA ILE A 514 -41.67 -27.10 22.35
C ILE A 514 -41.12 -28.48 22.74
N GLY A 515 -39.80 -28.66 22.66
CA GLY A 515 -39.10 -29.88 23.07
C GLY A 515 -39.30 -30.20 24.55
N SER A 516 -39.21 -29.19 25.42
CA SER A 516 -39.47 -29.33 26.87
C SER A 516 -40.92 -29.72 27.16
N TYR A 517 -41.88 -29.09 26.46
CA TYR A 517 -43.31 -29.43 26.58
C TYR A 517 -43.58 -30.88 26.16
N HIS A 518 -43.01 -31.32 25.04
CA HIS A 518 -43.13 -32.71 24.60
C HIS A 518 -42.46 -33.69 25.57
N ALA A 519 -41.28 -33.36 26.10
CA ALA A 519 -40.62 -34.18 27.11
C ALA A 519 -41.43 -34.31 28.42
N ALA A 520 -42.13 -33.24 28.81
CA ALA A 520 -42.96 -33.23 30.02
C ALA A 520 -44.29 -33.99 29.84
N THR A 521 -44.85 -33.97 28.62
CA THR A 521 -46.15 -34.60 28.32
C THR A 521 -46.04 -36.08 27.91
N THR A 522 -44.82 -36.60 27.72
CA THR A 522 -44.56 -38.04 27.52
C THR A 522 -44.84 -38.84 28.79
N THR A 523 -46.11 -39.17 28.98
CA THR A 523 -46.65 -39.99 30.09
C THR A 523 -47.02 -41.40 29.65
N ASP A 524 -47.03 -41.65 28.34
CA ASP A 524 -47.33 -42.94 27.74
C ASP A 524 -46.09 -43.86 27.80
N GLU A 525 -46.24 -45.01 28.46
CA GLU A 525 -45.17 -45.98 28.69
C GLU A 525 -44.68 -46.62 27.38
N TYR A 526 -45.58 -46.81 26.40
CA TYR A 526 -45.23 -47.36 25.08
C TYR A 526 -44.39 -46.35 24.29
N ILE A 527 -44.81 -45.08 24.26
CA ILE A 527 -44.05 -43.98 23.62
C ILE A 527 -42.69 -43.82 24.28
N ASN A 528 -42.61 -43.92 25.60
CA ASN A 528 -41.35 -43.80 26.30
C ASN A 528 -40.39 -44.97 25.98
N GLN A 529 -40.89 -46.19 25.78
CA GLN A 529 -40.07 -47.36 25.42
C GLN A 529 -39.51 -47.35 23.99
N LEU A 530 -40.01 -46.46 23.11
CA LEU A 530 -39.50 -46.31 21.74
C LEU A 530 -38.17 -45.54 21.65
N GLY A 531 -37.71 -44.95 22.76
CA GLY A 531 -36.37 -44.35 22.83
C GLY A 531 -35.24 -45.36 23.02
N ARG A 532 -34.01 -44.86 22.97
CA ARG A 532 -32.77 -45.66 22.97
C ARG A 532 -32.56 -46.36 24.30
N GLY A 533 -32.43 -47.68 24.22
CA GLY A 533 -32.01 -48.51 25.35
C GLY A 533 -33.04 -48.54 26.48
N ILE A 534 -32.56 -48.62 27.73
CA ILE A 534 -33.40 -48.81 28.93
C ILE A 534 -33.99 -47.47 29.43
N SER A 535 -33.44 -46.34 28.99
CA SER A 535 -33.77 -45.00 29.50
C SER A 535 -34.98 -44.35 28.82
N GLY A 536 -35.43 -44.88 27.69
CA GLY A 536 -36.59 -44.38 26.95
C GLY A 536 -36.34 -43.07 26.17
N ILE A 537 -37.41 -42.51 25.57
CA ILE A 537 -37.33 -41.34 24.68
C ILE A 537 -37.22 -40.02 25.45
N ARG A 538 -37.81 -39.97 26.64
CA ARG A 538 -37.91 -38.76 27.44
C ARG A 538 -36.55 -38.12 27.78
N PRO A 539 -35.50 -38.86 28.19
CA PRO A 539 -34.17 -38.28 28.41
C PRO A 539 -33.54 -37.69 27.14
N GLN A 540 -33.89 -38.20 25.96
CA GLN A 540 -33.35 -37.69 24.69
C GLN A 540 -33.94 -36.34 24.33
N TRP A 541 -35.26 -36.20 24.50
CA TRP A 541 -35.93 -34.91 24.28
C TRP A 541 -35.51 -33.87 25.32
N ILE A 542 -35.24 -34.28 26.57
CA ILE A 542 -34.64 -33.40 27.57
C ILE A 542 -33.24 -32.97 27.13
N ALA A 543 -32.39 -33.91 26.68
CA ALA A 543 -31.05 -33.58 26.20
C ALA A 543 -31.07 -32.65 24.97
N ALA A 544 -31.97 -32.90 24.01
CA ALA A 544 -32.16 -32.05 22.85
C ALA A 544 -32.61 -30.64 23.25
N ALA A 545 -33.62 -30.51 24.12
CA ALA A 545 -34.10 -29.21 24.60
C ALA A 545 -33.01 -28.41 25.35
N VAL A 546 -32.17 -29.08 26.14
CA VAL A 546 -31.02 -28.43 26.79
C VAL A 546 -30.03 -27.90 25.75
N ILE A 547 -29.68 -28.72 24.75
CA ILE A 547 -28.77 -28.29 23.68
C ILE A 547 -29.39 -27.14 22.87
N GLU A 548 -30.71 -27.14 22.64
CA GLU A 548 -31.42 -26.05 21.96
C GLU A 548 -31.29 -24.72 22.71
N PHE A 549 -31.51 -24.71 24.03
CA PHE A 549 -31.30 -23.50 24.85
C PHE A 549 -29.83 -23.07 24.90
N LEU A 550 -28.88 -24.00 25.00
CA LEU A 550 -27.45 -23.69 24.95
C LEU A 550 -27.05 -23.10 23.60
N THR A 551 -27.66 -23.56 22.50
CA THR A 551 -27.46 -23.01 21.16
C THR A 551 -28.03 -21.60 21.05
N ALA A 552 -29.17 -21.30 21.69
CA ALA A 552 -29.68 -19.93 21.77
C ALA A 552 -28.70 -18.99 22.50
N VAL A 553 -28.07 -19.47 23.58
CA VAL A 553 -27.00 -18.72 24.28
C VAL A 553 -25.79 -18.51 23.37
N LEU A 554 -25.40 -19.52 22.58
CA LEU A 554 -24.34 -19.39 21.58
C LEU A 554 -24.65 -18.30 20.55
N PHE A 555 -25.89 -18.24 20.04
CA PHE A 555 -26.32 -17.17 19.13
C PHE A 555 -26.30 -15.78 19.78
N CYS A 556 -26.66 -15.68 21.07
CA CYS A 556 -26.52 -14.41 21.82
C CYS A 556 -25.05 -13.99 21.93
N ALA A 557 -24.14 -14.94 22.20
CA ALA A 557 -22.71 -14.68 22.28
C ALA A 557 -22.13 -14.28 20.91
N ASP A 558 -22.57 -14.93 19.84
CA ASP A 558 -22.21 -14.59 18.46
C ASP A 558 -22.67 -13.16 18.11
N LEU A 559 -23.94 -12.81 18.38
CA LEU A 559 -24.46 -11.46 18.14
C LEU A 559 -23.74 -10.39 18.98
N TYR A 560 -23.37 -10.73 20.22
CA TYR A 560 -22.60 -9.83 21.09
C TYR A 560 -21.17 -9.64 20.57
N GLY A 561 -20.48 -10.71 20.17
CA GLY A 561 -19.16 -10.66 19.53
C GLY A 561 -19.17 -9.83 18.26
N GLN A 562 -20.21 -10.00 17.42
CA GLN A 562 -20.41 -9.22 16.21
C GLN A 562 -20.51 -7.70 16.48
N ASN A 563 -21.13 -7.30 17.59
CA ASN A 563 -21.30 -5.89 17.96
C ASN A 563 -20.07 -5.28 18.64
N ARG A 564 -19.31 -6.08 19.41
CA ARG A 564 -18.16 -5.58 20.18
C ARG A 564 -16.88 -5.48 19.35
N ASP A 565 -16.64 -6.47 18.49
CA ASP A 565 -15.37 -6.61 17.77
C ASP A 565 -15.43 -6.02 16.34
N GLY A 566 -16.41 -5.15 16.03
CA GLY A 566 -16.46 -4.42 14.74
C GLY A 566 -16.49 -5.33 13.50
N PHE A 567 -17.33 -6.36 13.57
CA PHE A 567 -17.21 -7.60 12.79
C PHE A 567 -17.57 -7.49 11.29
N PRO A 568 -16.93 -8.27 10.37
CA PRO A 568 -15.82 -9.22 10.53
C PRO A 568 -14.46 -8.61 10.14
N PHE A 569 -14.43 -7.35 9.73
CA PHE A 569 -13.23 -6.64 9.31
C PHE A 569 -13.42 -5.23 9.83
N VAL A 570 -12.54 -4.81 10.76
CA VAL A 570 -12.69 -3.63 11.60
C VAL A 570 -13.13 -2.42 10.78
N PHE A 571 -14.44 -2.15 10.80
CA PHE A 571 -14.95 -0.81 10.56
C PHE A 571 -14.74 -0.07 11.87
N SER A 572 -13.59 0.59 12.01
CA SER A 572 -13.44 1.65 13.00
C SER A 572 -14.39 2.78 12.60
N ARG A 573 -15.65 2.66 13.04
CA ARG A 573 -16.53 3.82 13.18
C ARG A 573 -16.19 4.48 14.51
N HIS A 574 -14.92 4.83 14.73
CA HIS A 574 -14.59 5.75 15.80
C HIS A 574 -15.22 7.10 15.46
N ARG A 575 -16.31 7.41 16.18
CA ARG A 575 -16.65 8.74 16.68
C ARG A 575 -16.69 9.94 15.71
N LYS A 576 -16.89 9.72 14.41
CA LYS A 576 -17.02 10.81 13.41
C LYS A 576 -18.09 11.87 13.71
N THR A 577 -19.12 11.56 14.48
CA THR A 577 -20.20 12.53 14.76
C THR A 577 -19.82 13.57 15.83
N GLU A 578 -19.05 13.22 16.87
CA GLU A 578 -18.62 14.20 17.87
C GLU A 578 -17.48 15.11 17.37
N ASP A 579 -16.63 14.59 16.47
CA ASP A 579 -15.49 15.35 15.94
C ASP A 579 -15.88 16.28 14.78
N HIS A 580 -16.87 15.93 13.94
CA HIS A 580 -17.39 16.85 12.92
C HIS A 580 -18.08 18.08 13.53
N GLU A 581 -18.79 17.92 14.64
CA GLU A 581 -19.47 19.05 15.29
C GLU A 581 -18.46 19.98 15.98
N LYS A 582 -17.42 19.41 16.61
CA LYS A 582 -16.29 20.18 17.17
C LYS A 582 -15.43 20.84 16.09
N ALA A 583 -15.17 20.17 14.97
CA ALA A 583 -14.45 20.73 13.83
C ALA A 583 -15.23 21.86 13.15
N ARG A 584 -16.56 21.71 13.04
CA ARG A 584 -17.46 22.76 12.55
C ARG A 584 -17.48 23.96 13.49
N GLN A 585 -17.57 23.74 14.80
CA GLN A 585 -17.48 24.82 15.80
C GLN A 585 -16.13 25.56 15.73
N ARG A 586 -15.01 24.83 15.63
CA ARG A 586 -13.66 25.42 15.45
C ARG A 586 -13.55 26.23 14.15
N LYS A 587 -14.15 25.76 13.06
CA LYS A 587 -14.18 26.46 11.77
C LYS A 587 -15.05 27.72 11.81
N GLU A 588 -16.22 27.66 12.45
CA GLU A 588 -17.10 28.82 12.63
C GLU A 588 -16.47 29.88 13.54
N GLU A 589 -15.75 29.45 14.58
CA GLU A 589 -15.00 30.33 15.47
C GLU A 589 -13.81 30.98 14.77
N ALA A 590 -13.05 30.23 13.95
CA ALA A 590 -11.96 30.77 13.14
C ALA A 590 -12.46 31.82 12.11
N ILE A 591 -13.58 31.55 11.43
CA ILE A 591 -14.21 32.48 10.49
C ILE A 591 -14.72 33.75 11.21
N ARG A 592 -15.24 33.59 12.44
CA ARG A 592 -15.67 34.73 13.26
C ARG A 592 -14.48 35.59 13.69
N GLN A 593 -13.38 34.97 14.13
CA GLN A 593 -12.15 35.66 14.51
C GLN A 593 -11.52 36.40 13.32
N GLN A 594 -11.58 35.79 12.13
CA GLN A 594 -11.11 36.42 10.90
C GLN A 594 -11.96 37.63 10.50
N ARG A 595 -13.30 37.52 10.54
CA ARG A 595 -14.20 38.67 10.30
C ARG A 595 -14.03 39.80 11.30
N ILE A 596 -13.74 39.47 12.56
CA ILE A 596 -13.44 40.47 13.59
C ILE A 596 -12.13 41.19 13.22
N ARG A 597 -11.07 40.46 12.84
CA ARG A 597 -9.81 41.08 12.39
C ARG A 597 -9.99 41.95 11.16
N GLU A 598 -10.77 41.50 10.17
CA GLU A 598 -11.09 42.28 8.97
C GLU A 598 -11.93 43.53 9.25
N SER A 599 -12.61 43.61 10.42
CA SER A 599 -13.30 44.84 10.84
C SER A 599 -12.41 45.84 11.59
N PHE A 600 -11.18 45.44 11.93
CA PHE A 600 -10.17 46.28 12.58
C PHE A 600 -9.05 46.74 11.62
N TYR A 601 -9.12 46.34 10.35
CA TYR A 601 -8.33 46.85 9.22
C TYR A 601 -9.26 47.54 8.24
#